data_AF-A0A5E6NX26-F1
#
_entry.id   AF-A0A5E6NX26-F1
#
_cell.length_a   1.000
_cell.length_b   1.000
_cell.length_c   1.000
_cell.angle_alpha   90.00
_cell.angle_beta   90.00
_cell.angle_gamma   90.00
#
_symmetry.space_group_name_H-M   'P 1'
#
loop_
_entity.id
_entity.type
_entity.pdbx_description
1 polymer ?
#
loop_
_entity_poly.entity_id
_entity_poly.type
_entity_poly.pdbx_seq_one_letter_code
_entity_poly.pdbx_strand_id
1 'polypeptide(L)'
;MAKQNTTIDIDFQQGSWFAAVPDRQFDLIISNPPYIEQDDPCLKDLIHEPQTALVSGKDGLDDIRIIIKQAPQHLTNNGFLLLEHGYNQQLKVVDLLTTNFTHIQTFKDYNSNNRAVLAQLKP
;
A
#
# COMPACT_ATOMS: atom_id res chain seq x y z
N MET A 1 -12.32 9.23 -15.90
CA MET A 1 -13.06 7.98 -16.21
C MET A 1 -13.74 7.36 -14.99
N ALA A 2 -13.13 7.31 -13.78
CA ALA A 2 -13.75 6.67 -12.61
C ALA A 2 -15.06 7.32 -12.10
N LYS A 3 -15.26 8.64 -12.23
CA LYS A 3 -16.50 9.33 -11.78
C LYS A 3 -17.77 9.00 -12.56
N GLN A 4 -17.68 8.41 -13.76
CA GLN A 4 -18.83 8.35 -14.67
C GLN A 4 -19.72 7.10 -14.50
N ASN A 5 -19.31 6.09 -13.72
CA ASN A 5 -19.98 4.77 -13.67
C ASN A 5 -20.30 4.25 -12.25
N THR A 6 -20.41 5.10 -11.23
CA THR A 6 -20.58 4.64 -9.84
C THR A 6 -21.91 5.09 -9.25
N THR A 7 -22.59 4.19 -8.53
CA THR A 7 -23.80 4.47 -7.74
C THR A 7 -23.49 4.83 -6.28
N ILE A 8 -22.22 5.08 -6.00
CA ILE A 8 -21.67 5.35 -4.67
C ILE A 8 -20.92 6.68 -4.70
N ASP A 9 -20.95 7.40 -3.59
CA ASP A 9 -20.22 8.64 -3.39
C ASP A 9 -18.72 8.36 -3.36
N ILE A 10 -17.98 8.96 -4.31
CA ILE A 10 -16.52 8.89 -4.37
C ILE A 10 -15.94 10.29 -4.29
N ASP A 11 -15.20 10.54 -3.22
CA ASP A 11 -14.43 11.76 -3.00
C ASP A 11 -12.98 11.55 -3.47
N PHE A 12 -12.60 12.24 -4.55
CA PHE A 12 -11.24 12.18 -5.09
C PHE A 12 -10.42 13.35 -4.55
N GLN A 13 -9.27 13.03 -3.96
CA GLN A 13 -8.30 14.00 -3.46
C GLN A 13 -6.96 13.81 -4.17
N GLN A 14 -6.27 14.92 -4.46
CA GLN A 14 -4.96 14.90 -5.08
C GLN A 14 -3.92 15.40 -4.08
N GLY A 15 -2.93 14.57 -3.80
CA GLY A 15 -1.81 14.90 -2.93
C GLY A 15 -0.89 13.70 -2.72
N SER A 16 0.12 13.86 -1.86
CA SER A 16 1.05 12.79 -1.52
C SER A 16 0.55 12.05 -0.28
N TRP A 17 0.22 10.77 -0.45
CA TRP A 17 -0.20 9.89 0.64
C TRP A 17 -1.27 10.54 1.52
N PHE A 18 -1.06 10.56 2.84
CA PHE A 18 -2.03 11.09 3.78
C PHE A 18 -2.12 12.63 3.81
N ALA A 19 -1.19 13.35 3.17
CA ALA A 19 -1.27 14.81 3.05
C ALA A 19 -2.47 15.27 2.21
N ALA A 20 -3.02 14.40 1.37
CA ALA A 20 -4.24 14.67 0.59
C ALA A 20 -5.53 14.61 1.45
N VAL A 21 -5.47 13.98 2.62
CA VAL A 21 -6.62 13.70 3.50
C VAL A 21 -6.26 14.00 4.96
N PRO A 22 -5.83 15.24 5.28
CA PRO A 22 -5.48 15.59 6.64
C PRO A 22 -6.68 15.39 7.57
N ASP A 23 -6.42 14.94 8.79
CA ASP A 23 -7.40 14.75 9.87
C ASP A 23 -8.55 13.77 9.57
N ARG A 24 -8.48 13.01 8.47
CA ARG A 24 -9.46 11.96 8.16
C ARG A 24 -9.02 10.62 8.73
N GLN A 25 -9.99 9.90 9.29
CA GLN A 25 -9.83 8.51 9.71
C GLN A 25 -10.69 7.58 8.85
N PHE A 26 -10.21 6.37 8.65
CA PHE A 26 -10.84 5.35 7.83
C PHE A 26 -10.92 4.03 8.59
N ASP A 27 -11.97 3.25 8.35
CA ASP A 27 -12.06 1.88 8.87
C ASP A 27 -11.15 0.92 8.11
N LEU A 28 -10.86 1.23 6.84
CA LEU A 28 -9.99 0.44 5.98
C LEU A 28 -9.20 1.37 5.06
N ILE A 29 -7.88 1.21 5.08
CA ILE A 29 -6.96 1.80 4.11
C ILE A 29 -6.48 0.67 3.21
N ILE A 30 -6.64 0.84 1.89
CA ILE A 30 -6.15 -0.08 0.87
C ILE A 30 -5.17 0.68 -0.01
N SER A 31 -4.00 0.12 -0.27
CA SER A 31 -3.06 0.71 -1.22
C SER A 31 -2.31 -0.36 -2.02
N ASN A 32 -2.16 -0.08 -3.32
CA ASN A 32 -1.16 -0.71 -4.17
C ASN A 32 -0.10 0.36 -4.51
N PRO A 33 0.87 0.61 -3.61
CA PRO A 33 1.90 1.61 -3.83
C PRO A 33 2.95 1.11 -4.84
N PRO A 34 3.80 2.01 -5.38
CA PRO A 34 5.02 1.61 -6.04
C PRO A 34 5.84 0.70 -5.12
N TYR A 35 6.42 -0.37 -5.66
CA TYR A 35 7.18 -1.34 -4.86
C TYR A 35 8.39 -1.94 -5.58
N ILE A 36 8.69 -1.49 -6.80
CA ILE A 36 9.81 -2.01 -7.60
C ILE A 36 11.11 -1.33 -7.13
N GLU A 37 12.18 -2.12 -7.06
CA GLU A 37 13.51 -1.61 -6.73
C GLU A 37 14.03 -0.71 -7.86
N GLN A 38 14.74 0.35 -7.51
CA GLN A 38 15.23 1.34 -8.49
C GLN A 38 16.08 0.74 -9.63
N ASP A 39 16.81 -0.34 -9.34
CA ASP A 39 17.72 -0.99 -10.29
C ASP A 39 17.17 -2.32 -10.84
N ASP A 40 15.86 -2.59 -10.68
CA ASP A 40 15.25 -3.84 -11.13
C ASP A 40 15.25 -3.97 -12.67
N PRO A 41 15.75 -5.08 -13.24
CA PRO A 41 15.74 -5.31 -14.68
C PRO A 41 14.35 -5.24 -15.35
N CYS A 42 13.28 -5.58 -14.63
CA CYS A 42 11.89 -5.59 -15.10
C CYS A 42 11.42 -4.20 -15.57
N LEU A 43 12.04 -3.12 -15.06
CA LEU A 43 11.73 -1.75 -15.48
C LEU A 43 11.95 -1.52 -16.98
N LYS A 44 12.81 -2.32 -17.63
CA LYS A 44 13.03 -2.26 -19.09
C LYS A 44 11.82 -2.70 -19.90
N ASP A 45 10.94 -3.52 -19.32
CA ASP A 45 9.74 -4.02 -19.98
C ASP A 45 8.50 -3.14 -19.67
N LEU A 46 8.63 -2.18 -18.74
CA LEU A 46 7.55 -1.32 -18.26
C LEU A 46 7.66 0.15 -18.73
N ILE A 47 8.30 0.38 -19.89
CA ILE A 47 8.61 1.73 -20.40
C ILE A 47 7.39 2.64 -20.66
N HIS A 48 6.19 2.08 -20.75
CA HIS A 48 4.96 2.83 -20.99
C HIS A 48 4.28 3.32 -19.71
N GLU A 49 4.73 2.86 -18.54
CA GLU A 49 4.21 3.28 -17.25
C GLU A 49 5.10 4.37 -16.61
N PRO A 50 4.51 5.37 -15.93
CA PRO A 50 5.29 6.41 -15.28
C PRO A 50 6.13 5.81 -14.14
N GLN A 51 7.44 6.11 -14.13
CA GLN A 51 8.38 5.56 -13.13
C GLN A 51 7.93 5.81 -11.68
N THR A 52 7.27 6.94 -11.41
CA THR A 52 6.75 7.29 -10.09
C THR A 52 5.63 6.37 -9.59
N ALA A 53 5.00 5.59 -10.48
CA ALA A 53 4.01 4.58 -10.13
C ALA A 53 4.65 3.20 -9.90
N LEU A 54 5.94 3.03 -10.21
CA LEU A 54 6.62 1.75 -10.23
C LEU A 54 7.70 1.64 -9.14
N VAL A 55 8.59 2.63 -9.08
CA VAL A 55 9.82 2.57 -8.29
C VAL A 55 9.64 3.15 -6.90
N SER A 56 10.09 2.42 -5.88
CA SER A 56 10.01 2.84 -4.46
C SER A 56 11.36 2.64 -3.75
N GLY A 57 12.37 3.37 -4.19
CA GLY A 57 13.70 3.39 -3.55
C GLY A 57 14.56 2.15 -3.84
N LYS A 58 15.65 2.01 -3.08
CA LYS A 58 16.69 1.00 -3.35
C LYS A 58 16.21 -0.43 -3.18
N ASP A 59 15.32 -0.68 -2.23
CA ASP A 59 14.79 -2.03 -1.95
C ASP A 59 13.28 -2.14 -2.20
N GLY A 60 12.71 -1.15 -2.89
CA GLY A 60 11.31 -1.15 -3.30
C GLY A 60 10.32 -0.95 -2.15
N LEU A 61 10.75 -0.49 -0.97
CA LEU A 61 9.91 -0.40 0.23
C LEU A 61 9.71 1.02 0.77
N ASP A 62 10.29 2.06 0.18
CA ASP A 62 10.18 3.44 0.69
C ASP A 62 8.74 3.94 0.85
N ASP A 63 7.88 3.76 -0.15
CA ASP A 63 6.47 4.15 -0.10
C ASP A 63 5.67 3.27 0.87
N ILE A 64 5.95 1.96 0.88
CA ILE A 64 5.36 1.02 1.85
C ILE A 64 5.70 1.46 3.29
N ARG A 65 6.94 1.85 3.56
CA ARG A 65 7.36 2.36 4.89
C ARG A 65 6.62 3.63 5.26
N ILE A 66 6.43 4.55 4.31
CA ILE A 66 5.67 5.78 4.53
C ILE A 66 4.24 5.44 4.95
N ILE A 67 3.58 4.55 4.20
CA ILE A 67 2.18 4.17 4.47
C ILE A 67 2.06 3.47 5.82
N ILE A 68 2.88 2.45 6.11
CA ILE A 68 2.85 1.72 7.38
C ILE A 68 3.10 2.66 8.57
N LYS A 69 3.99 3.65 8.42
CA LYS A 69 4.31 4.61 9.48
C LYS A 69 3.16 5.59 9.73
N GLN A 70 2.47 6.05 8.70
CA GLN A 70 1.45 7.11 8.82
C GLN A 70 0.03 6.56 9.03
N ALA A 71 -0.28 5.37 8.50
CA ALA A 71 -1.60 4.75 8.59
C ALA A 71 -2.21 4.72 10.01
N PRO A 72 -1.46 4.45 11.10
CA PRO A 72 -2.02 4.47 12.46
C PRO A 72 -2.74 5.77 12.84
N GLN A 73 -2.32 6.92 12.31
CA GLN A 73 -2.94 8.23 12.60
C GLN A 73 -4.25 8.46 11.81
N HIS A 74 -4.47 7.64 10.78
CA HIS A 74 -5.58 7.76 9.83
C HIS A 74 -6.51 6.55 9.86
N LEU A 75 -6.32 5.63 10.81
CA LEU A 75 -7.22 4.50 11.02
C LEU A 75 -8.09 4.77 12.25
N THR A 76 -9.34 4.35 12.17
CA THR A 76 -10.21 4.27 13.34
C THR A 76 -9.71 3.17 14.29
N ASN A 77 -10.22 3.16 15.53
CA ASN A 77 -9.98 2.05 16.43
C ASN A 77 -10.45 0.74 15.78
N ASN A 78 -9.59 -0.29 15.79
CA ASN A 78 -9.79 -1.57 15.10
C ASN A 78 -9.75 -1.50 13.57
N GLY A 79 -9.33 -0.37 12.98
CA GLY A 79 -9.20 -0.20 11.54
C GLY A 79 -8.12 -1.09 10.92
N PHE A 80 -8.21 -1.30 9.60
CA PHE A 80 -7.37 -2.23 8.87
C PHE A 80 -6.53 -1.53 7.80
N LEU A 81 -5.33 -2.07 7.58
CA LEU A 81 -4.44 -1.71 6.49
C LEU A 81 -4.27 -2.93 5.57
N LEU A 82 -4.64 -2.78 4.29
CA LEU A 82 -4.39 -3.75 3.23
C LEU A 82 -3.37 -3.18 2.24
N LEU A 83 -2.23 -3.85 2.10
CA LEU A 83 -1.15 -3.43 1.21
C LEU A 83 -0.83 -4.51 0.20
N GLU A 84 -0.76 -4.13 -1.07
CA GLU A 84 -0.06 -4.90 -2.09
C GLU A 84 1.45 -4.67 -2.01
N HIS A 85 2.24 -5.67 -2.37
CA HIS A 85 3.70 -5.61 -2.40
C HIS A 85 4.29 -6.55 -3.48
N GLY A 86 5.58 -6.42 -3.75
CA GLY A 86 6.33 -7.32 -4.63
C GLY A 86 6.39 -8.75 -4.11
N TYR A 87 6.52 -9.73 -5.02
CA TYR A 87 6.41 -11.16 -4.69
C TYR A 87 7.45 -11.67 -3.66
N ASN A 88 8.60 -11.00 -3.59
CA ASN A 88 9.72 -11.31 -2.70
C ASN A 88 9.75 -10.46 -1.41
N GLN A 89 8.81 -9.53 -1.23
CA GLN A 89 8.86 -8.54 -0.15
C GLN A 89 8.06 -8.92 1.10
N GLN A 90 7.20 -9.94 1.04
CA GLN A 90 6.24 -10.27 2.11
C GLN A 90 6.83 -10.27 3.52
N LEU A 91 7.97 -10.95 3.72
CA LEU A 91 8.58 -11.07 5.05
C LEU A 91 9.01 -9.70 5.61
N LYS A 92 9.60 -8.84 4.77
CA LYS A 92 10.01 -7.49 5.17
C LYS A 92 8.79 -6.61 5.50
N VAL A 93 7.73 -6.71 4.70
CA VAL A 93 6.49 -5.94 4.94
C VAL A 93 5.82 -6.39 6.23
N VAL A 94 5.75 -7.71 6.48
CA VAL A 94 5.22 -8.27 7.73
C VAL A 94 6.03 -7.76 8.93
N ASP A 95 7.37 -7.77 8.84
CA ASP A 95 8.26 -7.27 9.90
C ASP A 95 7.96 -5.80 10.23
N LEU A 96 7.86 -4.93 9.21
CA LEU A 96 7.51 -3.51 9.38
C LEU A 96 6.16 -3.32 10.08
N LEU A 97 5.17 -4.15 9.75
CA LEU A 97 3.81 -4.07 10.33
C LEU A 97 3.79 -4.44 11.82
N THR A 98 4.68 -5.33 12.28
CA THR A 98 4.66 -5.83 13.69
C THR A 98 4.77 -4.73 14.75
N THR A 99 5.30 -3.56 14.39
CA THR A 99 5.43 -2.43 15.31
C THR A 99 4.06 -1.92 15.79
N ASN A 100 3.16 -1.61 14.85
CA ASN A 100 1.88 -0.93 15.13
C ASN A 100 0.64 -1.77 14.85
N PHE A 101 0.79 -2.93 14.19
CA PHE A 101 -0.33 -3.74 13.74
C PHE A 101 -0.30 -5.15 14.33
N THR A 102 -1.46 -5.79 14.35
CA THR A 102 -1.73 -7.15 14.81
C THR A 102 -2.61 -7.88 13.78
N HIS A 103 -2.95 -9.15 14.04
CA HIS A 103 -3.78 -9.99 13.16
C HIS A 103 -3.33 -9.98 11.70
N ILE A 104 -2.01 -10.06 11.49
CA ILE A 104 -1.39 -9.97 10.17
C ILE A 104 -1.71 -11.24 9.36
N GLN A 105 -2.34 -11.07 8.21
CA GLN A 105 -2.70 -12.13 7.27
C GLN A 105 -2.08 -11.84 5.91
N THR A 106 -1.62 -12.88 5.23
CA THR A 106 -0.95 -12.74 3.92
C THR A 106 -1.68 -13.53 2.85
N PHE A 107 -1.74 -12.95 1.65
CA PHE A 107 -2.52 -13.47 0.54
C PHE A 107 -1.64 -13.67 -0.68
N LYS A 108 -1.97 -14.72 -1.44
CA LYS A 108 -1.36 -14.99 -2.73
C LYS A 108 -2.30 -14.55 -3.85
N ASP A 109 -1.72 -14.16 -4.98
CA ASP A 109 -2.46 -13.97 -6.22
C ASP A 109 -2.81 -15.32 -6.88
N TYR A 110 -3.54 -15.27 -8.00
CA TYR A 110 -3.92 -16.48 -8.75
C TYR A 110 -2.73 -17.25 -9.33
N ASN A 111 -1.56 -16.61 -9.45
CA ASN A 111 -0.32 -17.24 -9.86
C ASN A 111 0.46 -17.81 -8.67
N SER A 112 -0.15 -17.88 -7.49
CA SER A 112 0.44 -18.38 -6.24
C SER A 112 1.63 -17.56 -5.72
N ASN A 113 1.82 -16.34 -6.21
CA ASN A 113 2.82 -15.42 -5.68
C ASN A 113 2.25 -14.69 -4.47
N ASN A 114 3.08 -14.50 -3.46
CA ASN A 114 2.79 -13.60 -2.34
C ASN A 114 2.51 -12.20 -2.88
N ARG A 115 1.38 -11.60 -2.51
CA ARG A 115 0.95 -10.35 -3.16
C ARG A 115 0.44 -9.30 -2.21
N ALA A 116 -0.30 -9.69 -1.18
CA ALA A 116 -0.90 -8.73 -0.28
C ALA A 116 -0.83 -9.14 1.18
N VAL A 117 -0.87 -8.14 2.05
CA VAL A 117 -0.96 -8.31 3.49
C VAL A 117 -2.10 -7.46 4.06
N LEU A 118 -2.92 -8.06 4.91
CA LEU A 118 -3.94 -7.37 5.71
C LEU A 118 -3.47 -7.37 7.16
N ALA A 119 -3.52 -6.22 7.82
CA ALA A 119 -3.20 -6.10 9.23
C ALA A 119 -4.16 -5.16 9.94
N GLN A 120 -4.45 -5.44 11.20
CA GLN A 120 -5.33 -4.61 12.02
C GLN A 120 -4.51 -3.69 12.91
N LEU A 121 -4.94 -2.44 13.07
CA LEU A 121 -4.32 -1.51 14.02
C LEU A 121 -4.38 -2.09 15.44
N LYS A 122 -3.27 -2.03 16.18
CA LYS A 122 -3.26 -2.39 17.60
C LYS A 122 -4.15 -1.42 18.41
N PRO A 123 -4.88 -1.91 19.42
CA PRO A 123 -5.64 -1.05 20.33
C PRO A 123 -4.73 -0.18 21.20
#